data_AF-G9QJX5-F1
#
_entry.id   AF-G9QJX5-F1
#
_cell.length_a   1.000
_cell.length_b   1.000
_cell.length_c   1.000
_cell.angle_alpha   90.00
_cell.angle_beta   90.00
_cell.angle_gamma   90.00
#
_symmetry.space_group_name_H-M   'P 1'
#
loop_
_entity.id
_entity.type
_entity.pdbx_description
1 polymer ?
#
loop_
_entity_poly.entity_id
_entity_poly.type
_entity_poly.pdbx_seq_one_letter_code
_entity_poly.pdbx_strand_id
1 'polypeptide(L)'
;MESQKTKYLIIWDCLSEFAVAEYAEKGYTLEGLNRQIKRKIDAVSAIESFLMAHWEDDKNKINDLAKRTLAYSLADEQLKKKIVELFKLLAQNISQNVPQNSKKKLFGKMLYGLRTVTSIENWVDLHFKELSKCKNFEELLDALWPLLSNNIQNNIFKNCERPEILKDIALGWINGRSFVELHAILKEKDIRINSKKQRRKFKIEHVVDICENAFAYEAMLLIGAIAEIIESKEDIQHEDIINNLRKLQKRIKYGLPNSLSIMFYELGFADRVISMDLGLTLNQYGFSKSSKKALTIIIKEQERVFRKTLAKYPSYFTSVLNNLLKK
;
A
#
# COMPACT_ATOMS: atom_id res chain seq x y z
N MET A 1 12.47 2.57 23.15
CA MET A 1 12.58 2.33 21.68
C MET A 1 11.82 3.36 20.85
N GLU A 2 11.13 4.29 21.51
CA GLU A 2 10.78 5.64 21.07
C GLU A 2 12.02 6.54 20.82
N SER A 3 13.19 5.95 20.52
CA SER A 3 14.50 6.62 20.57
C SER A 3 15.07 6.90 19.18
N GLN A 4 14.94 5.99 18.21
CA GLN A 4 15.46 6.20 16.84
C GLN A 4 14.49 6.97 15.93
N LYS A 5 13.17 6.73 16.04
CA LYS A 5 12.15 7.50 15.32
C LYS A 5 12.19 8.97 15.76
N THR A 6 12.30 9.17 17.07
CA THR A 6 12.43 10.48 17.73
C THR A 6 13.74 11.15 17.37
N LYS A 7 14.90 10.47 17.43
CA LYS A 7 16.20 11.08 17.06
C LYS A 7 16.22 11.67 15.64
N TYR A 8 15.64 11.00 14.65
CA TYR A 8 15.74 11.46 13.26
C TYR A 8 14.61 12.41 12.85
N LEU A 9 13.36 12.23 13.30
CA LEU A 9 12.34 13.28 13.12
C LEU A 9 12.82 14.60 13.74
N ILE A 10 13.43 14.51 14.93
CA ILE A 10 14.12 15.63 15.59
C ILE A 10 15.21 16.19 14.67
N ILE A 11 16.08 15.38 14.05
CA ILE A 11 17.12 15.93 13.15
C ILE A 11 16.53 16.70 11.95
N TRP A 12 15.40 16.27 11.37
CA TRP A 12 14.81 16.90 10.18
C TRP A 12 13.99 18.15 10.48
N ASP A 13 13.16 18.08 11.53
CA ASP A 13 12.44 19.24 12.02
C ASP A 13 13.45 20.26 12.55
N CYS A 14 14.49 19.84 13.28
CA CYS A 14 15.59 20.72 13.67
C CYS A 14 16.39 21.27 12.48
N LEU A 15 16.65 20.50 11.42
CA LEU A 15 17.34 21.00 10.22
C LEU A 15 16.53 22.10 9.54
N SER A 16 15.21 21.93 9.49
CA SER A 16 14.33 22.86 8.83
C SER A 16 14.09 24.11 9.66
N GLU A 17 13.94 23.94 10.97
CA GLU A 17 13.88 25.03 11.95
C GLU A 17 15.19 25.82 12.00
N PHE A 18 16.34 25.15 12.01
CA PHE A 18 17.67 25.77 11.98
C PHE A 18 17.88 26.59 10.70
N ALA A 19 17.59 26.00 9.54
CA ALA A 19 17.78 26.71 8.27
C ALA A 19 16.78 27.86 8.07
N VAL A 20 15.58 27.79 8.65
CA VAL A 20 14.67 28.95 8.67
C VAL A 20 15.20 30.04 9.59
N ALA A 21 15.70 29.69 10.78
CA ALA A 21 16.28 30.67 11.69
C ALA A 21 17.47 31.41 11.07
N GLU A 22 18.29 30.72 10.27
CA GLU A 22 19.49 31.29 9.67
C GLU A 22 19.24 32.01 8.32
N TYR A 23 18.20 31.60 7.57
CA TYR A 23 17.96 32.10 6.20
C TYR A 23 16.56 32.69 5.96
N ALA A 24 15.78 32.98 7.01
CA ALA A 24 14.45 33.60 6.89
C ALA A 24 14.49 34.89 6.04
N GLU A 25 15.53 35.72 6.20
CA GLU A 25 15.70 36.97 5.45
C GLU A 25 15.87 36.78 3.94
N LYS A 26 16.25 35.56 3.50
CA LYS A 26 16.34 35.19 2.08
C LYS A 26 15.04 34.62 1.51
N GLY A 27 13.94 34.73 2.25
CA GLY A 27 12.60 34.29 1.82
C GLY A 27 12.35 32.78 1.98
N TYR A 28 13.21 32.06 2.70
CA TYR A 28 12.97 30.64 3.01
C TYR A 28 11.85 30.50 4.04
N THR A 29 10.87 29.64 3.73
CA THR A 29 9.79 29.27 4.66
C THR A 29 10.00 27.84 5.13
N LEU A 30 9.60 27.55 6.37
CA LEU A 30 9.64 26.19 6.92
C LEU A 30 8.91 25.20 6.01
N GLU A 31 7.74 25.60 5.51
CA GLU A 31 6.95 24.78 4.59
C GLU A 31 7.68 24.53 3.25
N GLY A 32 8.27 25.57 2.67
CA GLY A 32 9.01 25.48 1.42
C GLY A 32 10.24 24.59 1.54
N LEU A 33 10.93 24.64 2.68
CA LEU A 33 12.10 23.83 2.97
C LEU A 33 11.72 22.37 3.25
N ASN A 34 10.71 22.12 4.08
CA ASN A 34 10.17 20.78 4.32
C ASN A 34 9.77 20.09 3.01
N ARG A 35 9.13 20.82 2.09
CA ARG A 35 8.78 20.30 0.77
C ARG A 35 10.01 19.94 -0.07
N GLN A 36 11.06 20.76 -0.04
CA GLN A 36 12.30 20.47 -0.79
C GLN A 36 13.05 19.28 -0.21
N ILE A 37 13.16 19.20 1.12
CA ILE A 37 13.78 18.07 1.82
C ILE A 37 13.01 16.79 1.50
N LYS A 38 11.67 16.81 1.62
CA LYS A 38 10.84 15.65 1.28
C LYS A 38 11.08 15.16 -0.14
N ARG A 39 11.11 16.07 -1.13
CA ARG A 39 11.41 15.69 -2.54
C ARG A 39 12.77 15.02 -2.70
N LYS A 40 13.80 15.50 -2.00
CA LYS A 40 15.14 14.89 -2.04
C LYS A 40 15.13 13.50 -1.38
N ILE A 41 14.44 13.34 -0.26
CA ILE A 41 14.28 12.06 0.44
C ILE A 41 13.53 11.05 -0.45
N ASP A 42 12.44 11.48 -1.09
CA ASP A 42 11.65 10.63 -1.98
C ASP A 42 12.52 10.16 -3.17
N ALA A 43 13.34 11.05 -3.74
CA ALA A 43 14.27 10.70 -4.80
C ALA A 43 15.35 9.70 -4.33
N VAL A 44 15.97 9.94 -3.17
CA VAL A 44 16.95 9.00 -2.58
C VAL A 44 16.30 7.65 -2.31
N SER A 45 15.10 7.63 -1.73
CA SER A 45 14.35 6.41 -1.41
C SER A 45 14.03 5.60 -2.67
N ALA A 46 13.69 6.27 -3.78
CA ALA A 46 13.46 5.62 -5.06
C ALA A 46 14.74 4.99 -5.62
N ILE A 47 15.89 5.67 -5.52
CA ILE A 47 17.19 5.11 -5.95
C ILE A 47 17.59 3.93 -5.07
N GLU A 48 17.43 4.03 -3.75
CA GLU A 48 17.72 2.93 -2.82
C GLU A 48 16.86 1.69 -3.14
N SER A 49 15.56 1.88 -3.33
CA SER A 49 14.64 0.80 -3.72
C SER A 49 15.07 0.16 -5.05
N PHE A 50 15.42 0.99 -6.06
CA PHE A 50 15.89 0.52 -7.36
C PHE A 50 17.18 -0.30 -7.24
N LEU A 51 18.16 0.18 -6.47
CA LEU A 51 19.42 -0.51 -6.21
C LEU A 51 19.20 -1.86 -5.50
N MET A 52 18.34 -1.89 -4.48
CA MET A 52 17.99 -3.11 -3.76
C MET A 52 17.30 -4.15 -4.67
N ALA A 53 16.42 -3.71 -5.56
CA ALA A 53 15.72 -4.60 -6.50
C ALA A 53 16.67 -5.23 -7.54
N HIS A 54 17.70 -4.49 -7.95
CA HIS A 54 18.70 -4.93 -8.92
C HIS A 54 20.03 -5.29 -8.27
N TRP A 55 19.99 -5.71 -6.99
CA TRP A 55 21.21 -5.88 -6.22
C TRP A 55 22.09 -7.00 -6.78
N GLU A 56 23.31 -6.62 -7.17
CA GLU A 56 24.39 -7.50 -7.59
C GLU A 56 25.67 -7.00 -6.93
N ASP A 57 26.46 -7.92 -6.35
CA ASP A 57 27.61 -7.61 -5.50
C ASP A 57 28.87 -7.21 -6.31
N ASP A 58 28.71 -6.26 -7.24
CA ASP A 58 29.75 -5.78 -8.15
C ASP A 58 29.65 -4.25 -8.35
N LYS A 59 30.72 -3.53 -7.98
CA LYS A 59 30.83 -2.07 -8.12
C LYS A 59 30.69 -1.60 -9.57
N ASN A 60 31.15 -2.39 -10.54
CA ASN A 60 31.01 -2.05 -11.96
C ASN A 60 29.53 -2.03 -12.37
N LYS A 61 28.73 -2.93 -11.81
CA LYS A 61 27.30 -2.99 -12.08
C LYS A 61 26.52 -1.82 -11.47
N ILE A 62 26.92 -1.33 -10.29
CA ILE A 62 26.33 -0.10 -9.72
C ILE A 62 26.55 1.11 -10.65
N ASN A 63 27.74 1.23 -11.24
CA ASN A 63 28.01 2.28 -12.23
C ASN A 63 27.14 2.13 -13.47
N ASP A 64 26.98 0.91 -13.96
CA ASP A 64 26.16 0.63 -15.13
C ASP A 64 24.68 0.89 -14.87
N LEU A 65 24.18 0.57 -13.67
CA LEU A 65 22.83 0.92 -13.23
C LEU A 65 22.61 2.43 -13.26
N ALA A 66 23.57 3.22 -12.75
CA ALA A 66 23.50 4.68 -12.81
C ALA A 66 23.47 5.19 -14.26
N LYS A 67 24.36 4.66 -15.11
CA LYS A 67 24.49 5.05 -16.53
C LYS A 67 23.27 4.70 -17.39
N ARG A 68 22.51 3.68 -17.01
CA ARG A 68 21.27 3.26 -17.70
C ARG A 68 20.07 4.14 -17.37
N THR A 69 20.18 5.05 -16.41
CA THR A 69 19.08 5.96 -16.08
C THR A 69 18.92 7.06 -17.12
N LEU A 70 17.68 7.48 -17.36
CA LEU A 70 17.37 8.66 -18.18
C LEU A 70 18.03 9.93 -17.60
N ALA A 71 18.15 10.02 -16.27
CA ALA A 71 18.82 11.13 -15.62
C ALA A 71 20.29 11.26 -16.04
N TYR A 72 20.99 10.14 -16.22
CA TYR A 72 22.39 10.14 -16.69
C TYR A 72 22.51 10.54 -18.15
N SER A 73 21.61 10.09 -19.02
CA SER A 73 21.68 10.41 -20.46
C SER A 73 21.40 11.89 -20.77
N LEU A 74 20.62 12.56 -19.93
CA LEU A 74 20.28 13.98 -20.06
C LEU A 74 21.27 14.93 -19.37
N ALA A 75 22.15 14.41 -18.52
CA ALA A 75 23.06 15.21 -17.70
C ALA A 75 24.32 15.68 -18.47
N ASP A 76 24.89 16.80 -18.06
CA ASP A 76 26.25 17.19 -18.46
C ASP A 76 27.32 16.30 -17.78
N GLU A 77 28.59 16.44 -18.19
CA GLU A 77 29.68 15.62 -17.67
C GLU A 77 29.93 15.78 -16.17
N GLN A 78 29.63 16.95 -15.59
CA GLN A 78 29.77 17.17 -14.15
C GLN A 78 28.65 16.47 -13.38
N LEU A 79 27.41 16.60 -13.85
CA LEU A 79 26.23 15.96 -13.26
C LEU A 79 26.28 14.43 -13.42
N LYS A 80 26.72 13.91 -14.56
CA LYS A 80 26.95 12.46 -14.76
C LYS A 80 27.85 11.87 -13.69
N LYS A 81 28.96 12.53 -13.35
CA LYS A 81 29.87 12.11 -12.28
C LYS A 81 29.16 12.09 -10.93
N LYS A 82 28.39 13.13 -10.59
CA LYS A 82 27.61 13.21 -9.35
C LYS A 82 26.52 12.13 -9.24
N ILE A 83 25.85 11.79 -10.34
CA ILE A 83 24.85 10.71 -10.39
C ILE A 83 25.51 9.38 -10.04
N VAL A 84 26.64 9.07 -10.67
CA VAL A 84 27.39 7.82 -10.39
C VAL A 84 27.89 7.79 -8.94
N GLU A 85 28.39 8.91 -8.43
CA GLU A 85 28.83 9.03 -7.04
C GLU A 85 27.68 8.80 -6.05
N LEU A 86 26.50 9.39 -6.32
CA LEU A 86 25.31 9.18 -5.51
C LEU A 86 24.90 7.69 -5.47
N PHE A 87 24.89 7.02 -6.62
CA PHE A 87 24.57 5.59 -6.69
C PHE A 87 25.55 4.74 -5.86
N LYS A 88 26.85 5.04 -5.93
CA LYS A 88 27.88 4.36 -5.12
C LYS A 88 27.68 4.60 -3.62
N LEU A 89 27.40 5.84 -3.23
CA LEU A 89 27.18 6.21 -1.83
C LEU A 89 25.98 5.46 -1.25
N LEU A 90 24.86 5.44 -1.99
CA LEU A 90 23.65 4.74 -1.57
C LEU A 90 23.85 3.22 -1.54
N ALA A 91 24.56 2.65 -2.51
CA ALA A 91 24.91 1.23 -2.49
C ALA A 91 25.76 0.88 -1.26
N GLN A 92 26.76 1.70 -0.92
CA GLN A 92 27.56 1.49 0.28
C GLN A 92 26.70 1.56 1.55
N ASN A 93 25.81 2.54 1.64
CA ASN A 93 24.86 2.67 2.76
C ASN A 93 23.97 1.42 2.89
N ILE A 94 23.43 0.90 1.78
CA ILE A 94 22.63 -0.33 1.77
C ILE A 94 23.44 -1.54 2.25
N SER A 95 24.66 -1.73 1.73
CA SER A 95 25.52 -2.86 2.11
C SER A 95 25.88 -2.86 3.60
N GLN A 96 26.09 -1.68 4.19
CA GLN A 96 26.41 -1.56 5.61
C GLN A 96 25.22 -1.89 6.52
N ASN A 97 24.00 -1.51 6.12
CA ASN A 97 22.80 -1.69 6.95
C ASN A 97 22.06 -3.01 6.69
N VAL A 98 22.22 -3.60 5.50
CA VAL A 98 21.60 -4.87 5.11
C VAL A 98 22.68 -5.78 4.54
N PRO A 99 23.40 -6.57 5.35
CA PRO A 99 24.51 -7.39 4.84
C PRO A 99 24.07 -8.51 3.89
N GLN A 100 22.91 -9.11 4.13
CA GLN A 100 22.41 -10.27 3.40
C GLN A 100 21.84 -9.90 2.03
N ASN A 101 22.40 -10.47 0.95
CA ASN A 101 21.96 -10.18 -0.42
C ASN A 101 20.52 -10.64 -0.72
N SER A 102 20.07 -11.76 -0.15
CA SER A 102 18.67 -12.22 -0.24
C SER A 102 17.70 -11.18 0.33
N LYS A 103 18.04 -10.61 1.48
CA LYS A 103 17.27 -9.56 2.17
C LYS A 103 17.22 -8.25 1.38
N LYS A 104 18.33 -7.85 0.72
CA LYS A 104 18.33 -6.68 -0.18
C LYS A 104 17.32 -6.84 -1.32
N LYS A 105 17.33 -8.00 -1.99
CA LYS A 105 16.38 -8.28 -3.08
C LYS A 105 14.93 -8.30 -2.60
N LEU A 106 14.67 -8.87 -1.42
CA LEU A 106 13.35 -8.83 -0.78
C LEU A 106 12.89 -7.37 -0.56
N PHE A 107 13.74 -6.54 0.05
CA PHE A 107 13.44 -5.13 0.29
C PHE A 107 13.20 -4.34 -1.00
N GLY A 108 13.93 -4.67 -2.07
CA GLY A 108 13.72 -4.10 -3.39
C GLY A 108 12.29 -4.31 -3.93
N LYS A 109 11.67 -5.47 -3.66
CA LYS A 109 10.28 -5.76 -4.06
C LYS A 109 9.25 -4.89 -3.34
N MET A 110 9.60 -4.34 -2.18
CA MET A 110 8.68 -3.57 -1.33
C MET A 110 8.53 -2.11 -1.78
N LEU A 111 9.34 -1.64 -2.73
CA LEU A 111 9.29 -0.27 -3.29
C LEU A 111 9.54 0.86 -2.25
N TYR A 112 10.14 0.53 -1.11
CA TYR A 112 10.50 1.50 -0.08
C TYR A 112 12.02 1.74 -0.05
N GLY A 113 12.42 2.97 0.31
CA GLY A 113 13.80 3.28 0.62
C GLY A 113 14.28 2.53 1.87
N LEU A 114 15.60 2.44 2.05
CA LEU A 114 16.26 1.63 3.07
C LEU A 114 15.73 1.93 4.48
N ARG A 115 15.63 3.22 4.82
CA ARG A 115 15.11 3.65 6.14
C ARG A 115 13.71 3.12 6.40
N THR A 116 12.81 3.28 5.44
CA THR A 116 11.40 2.93 5.60
C THR A 116 11.24 1.43 5.70
N VAL A 117 11.94 0.65 4.88
CA VAL A 117 11.86 -0.81 4.93
C VAL A 117 12.42 -1.37 6.23
N THR A 118 13.55 -0.85 6.74
CA THR A 118 14.09 -1.25 8.06
C THR A 118 13.14 -0.86 9.20
N SER A 119 12.48 0.31 9.11
CA SER A 119 11.48 0.70 10.12
C SER A 119 10.26 -0.21 10.11
N ILE A 120 9.82 -0.67 8.93
CA ILE A 120 8.70 -1.61 8.82
C ILE A 120 9.11 -2.96 9.40
N GLU A 121 10.28 -3.49 9.04
CA GLU A 121 10.80 -4.75 9.57
C GLU A 121 10.87 -4.74 11.10
N ASN A 122 11.52 -3.72 11.68
CA ASN A 122 11.61 -3.58 13.13
C ASN A 122 10.22 -3.51 13.78
N TRP A 123 9.27 -2.81 13.17
CA TRP A 123 7.90 -2.75 13.69
C TRP A 123 7.25 -4.13 13.67
N VAL A 124 7.42 -4.89 12.58
CA VAL A 124 6.89 -6.25 12.43
C VAL A 124 7.50 -7.19 13.47
N ASP A 125 8.81 -7.11 13.74
CA ASP A 125 9.47 -7.91 14.78
C ASP A 125 8.83 -7.70 16.16
N LEU A 126 8.54 -6.45 16.49
CA LEU A 126 7.99 -6.08 17.79
C LEU A 126 6.53 -6.48 17.98
N HIS A 127 5.74 -6.43 16.90
CA HIS A 127 4.30 -6.69 16.96
C HIS A 127 3.94 -8.10 16.46
N PHE A 128 4.93 -8.93 16.08
CA PHE A 128 4.68 -10.25 15.50
C PHE A 128 3.74 -11.12 16.36
N LYS A 129 3.97 -11.17 17.68
CA LYS A 129 3.13 -11.96 18.61
C LYS A 129 1.69 -11.45 18.71
N GLU A 130 1.48 -10.14 18.53
CA GLU A 130 0.15 -9.53 18.53
C GLU A 130 -0.59 -9.86 17.24
N LEU A 131 0.09 -9.68 16.10
CA LEU A 131 -0.46 -9.99 14.77
C LEU A 131 -0.89 -11.47 14.68
N SER A 132 -0.06 -12.39 15.18
CA SER A 132 -0.34 -13.83 15.17
C SER A 132 -1.50 -14.25 16.08
N LYS A 133 -1.94 -13.40 17.02
CA LYS A 133 -3.08 -13.67 17.92
C LYS A 133 -4.41 -13.14 17.39
N CYS A 134 -4.41 -12.34 16.33
CA CYS A 134 -5.62 -11.77 15.75
C CYS A 134 -6.53 -12.89 15.22
N LYS A 135 -7.80 -12.87 15.62
CA LYS A 135 -8.77 -13.95 15.30
C LYS A 135 -9.54 -13.70 14.01
N ASN A 136 -9.61 -12.45 13.58
CA ASN A 136 -10.33 -12.02 12.40
C ASN A 136 -9.60 -10.87 11.70
N PHE A 137 -10.12 -10.47 10.55
CA PHE A 137 -9.48 -9.48 9.69
C PHE A 137 -9.62 -8.06 10.22
N GLU A 138 -10.67 -7.79 11.00
CA GLU A 138 -10.93 -6.52 11.66
C GLU A 138 -9.90 -6.27 12.76
N GLU A 139 -9.65 -7.27 13.62
CA GLU A 139 -8.57 -7.27 14.62
C GLU A 139 -7.20 -7.13 13.96
N LEU A 140 -6.95 -7.87 12.86
CA LEU A 140 -5.68 -7.77 12.14
C LEU A 140 -5.47 -6.38 11.52
N LEU A 141 -6.51 -5.78 10.94
CA LEU A 141 -6.45 -4.42 10.41
C LEU A 141 -6.24 -3.39 11.53
N ASP A 142 -6.88 -3.58 12.68
CA ASP A 142 -6.72 -2.73 13.86
C ASP A 142 -5.29 -2.75 14.38
N ALA A 143 -4.70 -3.94 14.55
CA ALA A 143 -3.31 -4.12 14.98
C ALA A 143 -2.31 -3.51 13.98
N LEU A 144 -2.61 -3.57 12.67
CA LEU A 144 -1.78 -2.97 11.62
C LEU A 144 -1.97 -1.45 11.49
N TRP A 145 -3.08 -0.89 12.00
CA TRP A 145 -3.47 0.49 11.77
C TRP A 145 -2.40 1.53 12.15
N PRO A 146 -1.67 1.41 13.27
CA PRO A 146 -0.61 2.36 13.61
C PRO A 146 0.51 2.39 12.56
N LEU A 147 0.83 1.26 11.94
CA LEU A 147 1.82 1.22 10.86
C LEU A 147 1.24 1.78 9.56
N LEU A 148 0.02 1.37 9.19
CA LEU A 148 -0.65 1.84 7.96
C LEU A 148 -0.82 3.36 7.95
N SER A 149 -1.43 3.92 9.00
CA SER A 149 -1.72 5.35 9.09
C SER A 149 -0.46 6.23 9.06
N ASN A 150 0.67 5.74 9.58
CA ASN A 150 1.95 6.45 9.55
C ASN A 150 2.62 6.45 8.17
N ASN A 151 2.33 5.44 7.35
CA ASN A 151 3.01 5.23 6.07
C ASN A 151 2.20 5.72 4.87
N ILE A 152 0.87 5.80 4.98
CA ILE A 152 0.01 6.36 3.93
C ILE A 152 0.35 7.85 3.68
N GLN A 153 0.63 8.18 2.42
CA GLN A 153 1.00 9.50 1.91
C GLN A 153 -0.14 10.24 1.22
N ASN A 154 -1.26 9.58 0.94
CA ASN A 154 -2.44 10.20 0.34
C ASN A 154 -2.82 11.54 1.02
N ASN A 155 -3.01 12.57 0.19
CA ASN A 155 -3.20 13.94 0.67
C ASN A 155 -4.52 14.12 1.44
N ILE A 156 -5.60 13.48 1.01
CA ILE A 156 -6.89 13.59 1.70
C ILE A 156 -6.82 12.87 3.04
N PHE A 157 -6.20 11.69 3.09
CA PHE A 157 -5.95 10.93 4.31
C PHE A 157 -5.17 11.77 5.34
N LYS A 158 -4.04 12.36 4.92
CA LYS A 158 -3.18 13.18 5.80
C LYS A 158 -3.83 14.46 6.30
N ASN A 159 -4.72 15.03 5.51
CA ASN A 159 -5.40 16.27 5.86
C ASN A 159 -6.73 16.02 6.58
N CYS A 160 -7.07 14.79 6.93
CA CYS A 160 -8.23 14.51 7.78
C CYS A 160 -7.99 15.10 9.17
N GLU A 161 -8.93 15.91 9.65
CA GLU A 161 -8.77 16.59 10.94
C GLU A 161 -8.78 15.65 12.15
N ARG A 162 -9.39 14.47 11.98
CA ARG A 162 -9.54 13.43 12.99
C ARG A 162 -9.15 12.09 12.37
N PRO A 163 -7.84 11.82 12.21
CA PRO A 163 -7.34 10.67 11.45
C PRO A 163 -7.78 9.32 12.06
N GLU A 164 -8.14 9.27 13.34
CA GLU A 164 -8.66 8.07 13.99
C GLU A 164 -9.91 7.51 13.32
N ILE A 165 -10.74 8.38 12.71
CA ILE A 165 -11.97 7.95 12.03
C ILE A 165 -11.69 7.16 10.75
N LEU A 166 -10.52 7.35 10.14
CA LEU A 166 -10.18 6.69 8.88
C LEU A 166 -10.03 5.18 9.07
N LYS A 167 -9.81 4.72 10.31
CA LYS A 167 -9.84 3.30 10.65
C LYS A 167 -11.23 2.70 10.47
N ASP A 168 -12.27 3.40 10.92
CA ASP A 168 -13.67 2.99 10.73
C ASP A 168 -14.00 2.92 9.23
N ILE A 169 -13.46 3.85 8.43
CA ILE A 169 -13.63 3.83 6.97
C ILE A 169 -12.92 2.63 6.35
N ALA A 170 -11.70 2.32 6.77
CA ALA A 170 -10.96 1.15 6.30
C ALA A 170 -11.67 -0.16 6.67
N LEU A 171 -12.19 -0.26 7.89
CA LEU A 171 -13.00 -1.41 8.36
C LEU A 171 -14.29 -1.56 7.54
N GLY A 172 -14.98 -0.45 7.26
CA GLY A 172 -16.16 -0.47 6.37
C GLY A 172 -15.80 -0.88 4.94
N TRP A 173 -14.67 -0.40 4.43
CA TRP A 173 -14.17 -0.72 3.09
C TRP A 173 -13.87 -2.20 2.92
N ILE A 174 -13.11 -2.82 3.83
CA ILE A 174 -12.81 -4.26 3.77
C ILE A 174 -14.07 -5.12 3.97
N ASN A 175 -15.14 -4.54 4.50
CA ASN A 175 -16.45 -5.18 4.69
C ASN A 175 -17.45 -4.89 3.56
N GLY A 176 -16.99 -4.31 2.44
CA GLY A 176 -17.83 -4.17 1.25
C GLY A 176 -18.79 -2.99 1.29
N ARG A 177 -18.70 -2.08 2.26
CA ARG A 177 -19.58 -0.89 2.30
C ARG A 177 -19.39 -0.02 1.05
N SER A 178 -20.49 0.55 0.58
CA SER A 178 -20.51 1.49 -0.53
C SER A 178 -19.85 2.82 -0.15
N PHE A 179 -19.43 3.60 -1.15
CA PHE A 179 -18.88 4.93 -0.91
C PHE A 179 -19.87 5.87 -0.21
N VAL A 180 -21.17 5.69 -0.46
CA VAL A 180 -22.23 6.49 0.17
C VAL A 180 -22.33 6.18 1.66
N GLU A 181 -22.31 4.89 2.04
CA GLU A 181 -22.32 4.48 3.45
C GLU A 181 -21.06 4.95 4.18
N LEU A 182 -19.88 4.85 3.54
CA LEU A 182 -18.63 5.34 4.11
C LEU A 182 -18.63 6.87 4.26
N HIS A 183 -19.19 7.59 3.28
CA HIS A 183 -19.35 9.04 3.36
C HIS A 183 -20.32 9.45 4.48
N ALA A 184 -21.37 8.67 4.72
CA ALA A 184 -22.31 8.93 5.81
C ALA A 184 -21.62 8.92 7.19
N ILE A 185 -20.70 7.99 7.43
CA ILE A 185 -19.91 7.92 8.69
C ILE A 185 -19.16 9.25 8.94
N LEU A 186 -18.53 9.81 7.89
CA LEU A 186 -17.80 11.07 7.98
C LEU A 186 -18.75 12.26 8.17
N LYS A 187 -19.90 12.24 7.49
CA LYS A 187 -20.90 13.30 7.54
C LYS A 187 -21.59 13.39 8.90
N GLU A 188 -21.97 12.25 9.48
CA GLU A 188 -22.64 12.17 10.79
C GLU A 188 -21.76 12.72 11.91
N LYS A 189 -20.45 12.48 11.83
CA LYS A 189 -19.47 12.97 12.81
C LYS A 189 -18.91 14.38 12.47
N ASP A 190 -19.48 15.07 11.47
CA ASP A 190 -19.01 16.35 10.87
C ASP A 190 -17.49 16.41 10.64
N ILE A 191 -16.89 15.30 10.19
CA ILE A 191 -15.45 15.23 9.92
C ILE A 191 -15.11 16.11 8.73
N ARG A 192 -14.03 16.87 8.85
CA ARG A 192 -13.55 17.80 7.81
C ARG A 192 -12.13 17.52 7.36
N ILE A 193 -11.82 18.06 6.19
CA ILE A 193 -10.48 18.09 5.62
C ILE A 193 -9.86 19.43 5.97
N ASN A 194 -8.75 19.40 6.70
CA ASN A 194 -7.90 20.54 6.99
C ASN A 194 -7.09 20.89 5.75
N SER A 195 -7.56 21.86 4.96
CA SER A 195 -6.74 22.49 3.93
C SER A 195 -6.11 23.76 4.49
N LYS A 196 -4.93 24.13 3.96
CA LYS A 196 -4.15 25.33 4.36
C LYS A 196 -4.96 26.63 4.46
N LYS A 197 -6.06 26.74 3.70
CA LYS A 197 -6.88 27.95 3.64
C LYS A 197 -8.27 27.77 4.26
N GLN A 198 -8.78 26.54 4.36
CA GLN A 198 -10.19 26.28 4.66
C GLN A 198 -10.40 24.89 5.26
N ARG A 199 -11.31 24.79 6.24
CA ARG A 199 -11.90 23.52 6.68
C ARG A 199 -13.03 23.14 5.74
N ARG A 200 -12.87 22.04 5.00
CA ARG A 200 -13.82 21.61 3.96
C ARG A 200 -14.53 20.34 4.35
N LYS A 201 -15.82 20.23 4.02
CA LYS A 201 -16.58 18.98 4.21
C LYS A 201 -16.06 17.90 3.28
N PHE A 202 -16.09 16.65 3.73
CA PHE A 202 -15.87 15.50 2.86
C PHE A 202 -16.96 15.43 1.78
N LYS A 203 -16.56 15.02 0.59
CA LYS A 203 -17.41 14.70 -0.55
C LYS A 203 -17.19 13.23 -0.90
N ILE A 204 -18.10 12.65 -1.68
CA ILE A 204 -17.95 11.27 -2.14
C ILE A 204 -16.63 11.06 -2.91
N GLU A 205 -16.22 12.01 -3.76
CA GLU A 205 -14.94 11.95 -4.50
C GLU A 205 -13.72 11.78 -3.57
N HIS A 206 -13.74 12.40 -2.37
CA HIS A 206 -12.68 12.25 -1.38
C HIS A 206 -12.69 10.88 -0.70
N VAL A 207 -13.88 10.27 -0.53
CA VAL A 207 -14.00 8.90 0.00
C VAL A 207 -13.49 7.90 -1.02
N VAL A 208 -13.84 8.09 -2.30
CA VAL A 208 -13.30 7.28 -3.41
C VAL A 208 -11.78 7.38 -3.44
N ASP A 209 -11.21 8.58 -3.34
CA ASP A 209 -9.76 8.79 -3.31
C ASP A 209 -9.08 8.05 -2.14
N ILE A 210 -9.65 8.13 -0.93
CA ILE A 210 -9.13 7.37 0.22
C ILE A 210 -9.21 5.86 -0.05
N CYS A 211 -10.34 5.35 -0.49
CA CYS A 211 -10.53 3.92 -0.69
C CYS A 211 -9.63 3.35 -1.79
N GLU A 212 -9.55 4.03 -2.94
CA GLU A 212 -8.83 3.54 -4.12
C GLU A 212 -7.32 3.82 -4.04
N ASN A 213 -6.92 5.02 -3.59
CA ASN A 213 -5.51 5.41 -3.58
C ASN A 213 -4.85 5.16 -2.22
N ALA A 214 -5.50 5.48 -1.09
CA ALA A 214 -4.89 5.25 0.22
C ALA A 214 -4.96 3.77 0.63
N PHE A 215 -6.14 3.14 0.51
CA PHE A 215 -6.33 1.76 0.97
C PHE A 215 -5.98 0.72 -0.09
N ALA A 216 -6.60 0.78 -1.27
CA ALA A 216 -6.45 -0.24 -2.29
C ALA A 216 -5.09 -0.24 -2.98
N TYR A 217 -4.36 0.89 -2.93
CA TYR A 217 -3.02 1.02 -3.47
C TYR A 217 -1.95 1.04 -2.35
N GLU A 218 -1.85 2.12 -1.57
CA GLU A 218 -0.75 2.29 -0.61
C GLU A 218 -0.78 1.27 0.54
N ALA A 219 -1.91 1.13 1.23
CA ALA A 219 -2.04 0.19 2.35
C ALA A 219 -1.91 -1.27 1.88
N MET A 220 -2.49 -1.61 0.72
CA MET A 220 -2.34 -2.92 0.10
C MET A 220 -0.87 -3.29 -0.15
N LEU A 221 -0.05 -2.37 -0.66
CA LEU A 221 1.38 -2.58 -0.87
C LEU A 221 2.09 -2.82 0.47
N LEU A 222 1.78 -2.03 1.49
CA LEU A 222 2.37 -2.17 2.81
C LEU A 222 2.01 -3.51 3.49
N ILE A 223 0.76 -3.95 3.43
CA ILE A 223 0.36 -5.27 3.96
C ILE A 223 1.09 -6.40 3.23
N GLY A 224 1.24 -6.29 1.90
CA GLY A 224 2.04 -7.25 1.13
C GLY A 224 3.50 -7.27 1.56
N ALA A 225 4.09 -6.11 1.78
CA ALA A 225 5.44 -5.93 2.28
C ALA A 225 5.65 -6.61 3.66
N ILE A 226 4.68 -6.47 4.56
CA ILE A 226 4.71 -7.11 5.88
C ILE A 226 4.66 -8.64 5.75
N ALA A 227 3.80 -9.16 4.85
CA ALA A 227 3.74 -10.59 4.59
C ALA A 227 5.08 -11.12 4.05
N GLU A 228 5.71 -10.43 3.11
CA GLU A 228 7.04 -10.80 2.57
C GLU A 228 8.13 -10.79 3.66
N ILE A 229 8.12 -9.80 4.56
CA ILE A 229 9.06 -9.75 5.70
C ILE A 229 8.88 -10.97 6.60
N ILE A 230 7.64 -11.30 6.98
CA ILE A 230 7.36 -12.45 7.86
C ILE A 230 7.75 -13.76 7.16
N GLU A 231 7.41 -13.90 5.88
CA GLU A 231 7.74 -15.05 5.03
C GLU A 231 9.24 -15.26 4.87
N SER A 232 10.04 -14.20 4.94
CA SER A 232 11.51 -14.30 4.84
C SER A 232 12.21 -14.80 6.11
N LYS A 233 11.49 -14.91 7.23
CA LYS A 233 12.06 -15.41 8.48
C LYS A 233 12.06 -16.93 8.47
N GLU A 234 13.17 -17.52 8.89
CA GLU A 234 13.43 -18.98 8.84
C GLU A 234 12.57 -19.80 9.83
N ASP A 235 11.65 -19.17 10.57
CA ASP A 235 10.88 -19.82 11.62
C ASP A 235 9.60 -20.48 11.07
N ILE A 236 9.31 -21.70 11.52
CA ILE A 236 8.33 -22.61 10.88
C ILE A 236 6.87 -22.20 11.18
N GLN A 237 6.63 -21.26 12.09
CA GLN A 237 5.29 -20.92 12.60
C GLN A 237 4.72 -19.62 12.04
N HIS A 238 4.69 -19.47 10.71
CA HIS A 238 4.24 -18.22 10.06
C HIS A 238 3.12 -18.40 9.03
N GLU A 239 2.77 -19.62 8.63
CA GLU A 239 1.88 -19.84 7.49
C GLU A 239 0.47 -19.23 7.68
N ASP A 240 -0.11 -19.38 8.87
CA ASP A 240 -1.45 -18.86 9.16
C ASP A 240 -1.51 -17.32 9.10
N ILE A 241 -0.54 -16.64 9.71
CA ILE A 241 -0.50 -15.18 9.70
C ILE A 241 -0.19 -14.64 8.30
N ILE A 242 0.71 -15.28 7.55
CA ILE A 242 1.00 -14.92 6.15
C ILE A 242 -0.27 -15.06 5.30
N ASN A 243 -1.01 -16.17 5.44
CA ASN A 243 -2.26 -16.40 4.72
C ASN A 243 -3.33 -15.37 5.10
N ASN A 244 -3.44 -15.02 6.38
CA ASN A 244 -4.38 -13.99 6.85
C ASN A 244 -4.00 -12.59 6.33
N LEU A 245 -2.71 -12.24 6.32
CA LEU A 245 -2.21 -11.00 5.74
C LEU A 245 -2.47 -10.93 4.23
N ARG A 246 -2.19 -11.99 3.47
CA ARG A 246 -2.46 -12.06 2.02
C ARG A 246 -3.97 -11.97 1.72
N LYS A 247 -4.82 -12.57 2.56
CA LYS A 247 -6.29 -12.41 2.46
C LYS A 247 -6.72 -10.99 2.77
N LEU A 248 -6.23 -10.38 3.86
CA LEU A 248 -6.50 -8.99 4.20
C LEU A 248 -6.01 -8.03 3.10
N GLN A 249 -4.84 -8.29 2.53
CA GLN A 249 -4.29 -7.56 1.40
C GLN A 249 -5.27 -7.53 0.22
N LYS A 250 -5.91 -8.66 -0.11
CA LYS A 250 -6.94 -8.70 -1.15
C LYS A 250 -8.22 -7.98 -0.72
N ARG A 251 -8.67 -8.13 0.53
CA ARG A 251 -9.85 -7.41 1.04
C ARG A 251 -9.68 -5.90 0.96
N ILE A 252 -8.50 -5.38 1.35
CA ILE A 252 -8.20 -3.94 1.28
C ILE A 252 -7.98 -3.47 -0.16
N LYS A 253 -7.37 -4.30 -1.03
CA LYS A 253 -7.19 -4.02 -2.45
C LYS A 253 -8.50 -3.82 -3.20
N TYR A 254 -9.46 -4.71 -2.95
CA TYR A 254 -10.70 -4.74 -3.72
C TYR A 254 -11.87 -4.11 -2.97
N GLY A 255 -11.75 -3.82 -1.68
CA GLY A 255 -12.87 -3.41 -0.84
C GLY A 255 -13.96 -4.47 -0.77
N LEU A 256 -13.58 -5.75 -0.70
CA LEU A 256 -14.49 -6.89 -0.80
C LEU A 256 -14.50 -7.71 0.49
N PRO A 257 -15.68 -8.12 0.99
CA PRO A 257 -15.84 -8.70 2.33
C PRO A 257 -15.36 -10.14 2.45
N ASN A 258 -15.41 -10.92 1.38
CA ASN A 258 -15.18 -12.36 1.46
C ASN A 258 -14.43 -12.90 0.24
N SER A 259 -13.83 -14.08 0.42
CA SER A 259 -13.04 -14.77 -0.60
C SER A 259 -13.81 -15.00 -1.90
N LEU A 260 -15.12 -15.27 -1.83
CA LEU A 260 -15.92 -15.56 -3.00
C LEU A 260 -16.11 -14.33 -3.89
N SER A 261 -16.48 -13.19 -3.29
CA SER A 261 -16.56 -11.92 -4.01
C SER A 261 -15.21 -11.54 -4.63
N ILE A 262 -14.10 -11.75 -3.90
CA ILE A 262 -12.75 -11.54 -4.42
C ILE A 262 -12.45 -12.46 -5.61
N MET A 263 -12.88 -13.73 -5.57
CA MET A 263 -12.68 -14.65 -6.69
C MET A 263 -13.46 -14.23 -7.93
N PHE A 264 -14.71 -13.77 -7.80
CA PHE A 264 -15.46 -13.21 -8.93
C PHE A 264 -14.76 -11.99 -9.52
N TYR A 265 -14.28 -11.08 -8.67
CA TYR A 265 -13.53 -9.91 -9.10
C TYR A 265 -12.28 -10.31 -9.91
N GLU A 266 -11.50 -11.27 -9.38
CA GLU A 266 -10.29 -11.78 -10.03
C GLU A 266 -10.57 -12.65 -11.27
N LEU A 267 -11.81 -13.12 -11.48
CA LEU A 267 -12.23 -13.81 -12.71
C LEU A 267 -12.57 -12.83 -13.85
N GLY A 268 -12.60 -11.52 -13.57
CA GLY A 268 -12.85 -10.47 -14.56
C GLY A 268 -14.14 -9.70 -14.33
N PHE A 269 -14.96 -10.06 -13.33
CA PHE A 269 -16.10 -9.24 -12.91
C PHE A 269 -15.61 -8.08 -12.03
N ALA A 270 -14.72 -7.24 -12.57
CA ALA A 270 -13.95 -6.21 -11.86
C ALA A 270 -14.79 -4.99 -11.44
N ASP A 271 -15.93 -5.24 -10.80
CA ASP A 271 -16.80 -4.29 -10.13
C ASP A 271 -17.20 -4.87 -8.77
N ARG A 272 -17.12 -4.06 -7.71
CA ARG A 272 -17.35 -4.49 -6.33
C ARG A 272 -18.78 -4.95 -6.11
N VAL A 273 -19.76 -4.19 -6.59
CA VAL A 273 -21.19 -4.47 -6.40
C VAL A 273 -21.55 -5.76 -7.11
N ILE A 274 -21.09 -5.93 -8.34
CA ILE A 274 -21.37 -7.13 -9.15
C ILE A 274 -20.67 -8.35 -8.54
N SER A 275 -19.41 -8.23 -8.15
CA SER A 275 -18.67 -9.32 -7.50
C SER A 275 -19.31 -9.81 -6.21
N MET A 276 -19.82 -8.89 -5.38
CA MET A 276 -20.56 -9.24 -4.18
C MET A 276 -21.89 -9.90 -4.49
N ASP A 277 -22.65 -9.38 -5.46
CA ASP A 277 -23.95 -9.94 -5.87
C ASP A 277 -23.82 -11.35 -6.46
N LEU A 278 -22.80 -11.60 -7.29
CA LEU A 278 -22.48 -12.95 -7.79
C LEU A 278 -22.06 -13.89 -6.66
N GLY A 279 -21.28 -13.40 -5.70
CA GLY A 279 -20.91 -14.15 -4.51
C GLY A 279 -22.11 -14.53 -3.64
N LEU A 280 -23.03 -13.58 -3.41
CA LEU A 280 -24.28 -13.83 -2.68
C LEU A 280 -25.17 -14.82 -3.42
N THR A 281 -25.31 -14.66 -4.74
CA THR A 281 -26.06 -15.59 -5.60
C THR A 281 -25.53 -17.01 -5.38
N LEU A 282 -24.23 -17.23 -5.49
CA LEU A 282 -23.65 -18.57 -5.35
C LEU A 282 -23.80 -19.14 -3.92
N ASN A 283 -23.61 -18.33 -2.88
CA ASN A 283 -23.78 -18.76 -1.48
C ASN A 283 -25.21 -19.26 -1.20
N GLN A 284 -26.23 -18.64 -1.81
CA GLN A 284 -27.63 -19.06 -1.68
C GLN A 284 -27.88 -20.48 -2.24
N TYR A 285 -27.04 -20.94 -3.17
CA TYR A 285 -27.10 -22.30 -3.71
C TYR A 285 -26.20 -23.30 -2.95
N GLY A 286 -25.68 -22.94 -1.78
CA GLY A 286 -24.98 -23.87 -0.88
C GLY A 286 -23.50 -24.12 -1.20
N PHE A 287 -22.90 -23.39 -2.14
CA PHE A 287 -21.49 -23.55 -2.49
C PHE A 287 -20.62 -22.63 -1.64
N SER A 288 -19.96 -23.17 -0.59
CA SER A 288 -19.23 -22.34 0.38
C SER A 288 -17.71 -22.26 0.16
N LYS A 289 -17.11 -23.16 -0.61
CA LYS A 289 -15.65 -23.18 -0.85
C LYS A 289 -15.34 -23.74 -2.23
N SER A 290 -14.61 -22.96 -3.03
CA SER A 290 -14.20 -23.40 -4.35
C SER A 290 -12.86 -22.75 -4.69
N SER A 291 -11.92 -23.52 -5.20
CA SER A 291 -10.80 -22.96 -5.95
C SER A 291 -11.35 -22.21 -7.17
N LYS A 292 -10.57 -21.33 -7.81
CA LYS A 292 -11.00 -20.67 -9.06
C LYS A 292 -11.46 -21.67 -10.12
N LYS A 293 -10.82 -22.85 -10.20
CA LYS A 293 -11.21 -23.92 -11.13
C LYS A 293 -12.60 -24.47 -10.81
N ALA A 294 -12.86 -24.80 -9.54
CA ALA A 294 -14.17 -25.26 -9.10
C ALA A 294 -15.25 -24.19 -9.32
N LEU A 295 -14.92 -22.91 -9.07
CA LEU A 295 -15.83 -21.80 -9.33
C LEU A 295 -16.22 -21.72 -10.82
N THR A 296 -15.26 -21.86 -11.74
CA THR A 296 -15.56 -21.88 -13.19
C THR A 296 -16.48 -23.04 -13.58
N ILE A 297 -16.29 -24.22 -12.99
CA ILE A 297 -17.16 -25.39 -13.23
C ILE A 297 -18.59 -25.09 -12.77
N ILE A 298 -18.75 -24.57 -11.55
CA ILE A 298 -20.08 -24.22 -11.02
C ILE A 298 -20.75 -23.13 -11.86
N ILE A 299 -19.99 -22.14 -12.34
CA ILE A 299 -20.51 -21.10 -13.24
C ILE A 299 -21.08 -21.72 -14.54
N LYS A 300 -20.44 -22.76 -15.09
CA LYS A 300 -20.92 -23.49 -16.26
C LYS A 300 -22.19 -24.28 -15.96
N GLU A 301 -22.20 -25.03 -14.86
CA GLU A 301 -23.37 -25.82 -14.44
C GLU A 301 -24.59 -24.95 -14.14
N GLN A 302 -24.35 -23.77 -13.56
CA GLN A 302 -25.38 -22.81 -13.15
C GLN A 302 -25.48 -21.60 -14.08
N GLU A 303 -25.13 -21.76 -15.37
CA GLU A 303 -25.08 -20.66 -16.34
C GLU A 303 -26.35 -19.81 -16.35
N ARG A 304 -27.53 -20.45 -16.33
CA ARG A 304 -28.83 -19.77 -16.33
C ARG A 304 -28.99 -18.81 -15.15
N VAL A 305 -28.53 -19.22 -13.97
CA VAL A 305 -28.57 -18.41 -12.74
C VAL A 305 -27.69 -17.18 -12.91
N PHE A 306 -26.43 -17.38 -13.30
CA PHE A 306 -25.49 -16.27 -13.48
C PHE A 306 -25.92 -15.30 -14.59
N ARG A 307 -26.47 -15.80 -15.70
CA ARG A 307 -27.05 -14.94 -16.75
C ARG A 307 -28.20 -14.09 -16.22
N LYS A 308 -29.09 -14.68 -15.43
CA LYS A 308 -30.21 -13.97 -14.81
C LYS A 308 -29.71 -12.88 -13.85
N THR A 309 -28.72 -13.18 -13.01
CA THR A 309 -28.10 -12.20 -12.11
C THR A 309 -27.43 -11.07 -12.88
N LEU A 310 -26.77 -11.37 -14.00
CA LEU A 310 -26.06 -10.37 -14.82
C LEU A 310 -26.98 -9.50 -15.70
N ALA A 311 -28.23 -9.90 -15.91
CA ALA A 311 -29.16 -9.18 -16.80
C ALA A 311 -29.49 -7.75 -16.34
N LYS A 312 -29.31 -7.44 -15.06
CA LYS A 312 -29.50 -6.09 -14.48
C LYS A 312 -28.25 -5.20 -14.56
N TYR A 313 -27.13 -5.71 -15.08
CA TYR A 313 -25.86 -4.99 -15.18
C TYR A 313 -25.48 -4.71 -16.64
N PRO A 314 -24.50 -3.82 -16.91
CA PRO A 314 -24.01 -3.58 -18.25
C PRO A 314 -23.61 -4.87 -18.96
N SER A 315 -23.96 -4.98 -20.26
CA SER A 315 -23.73 -6.18 -21.08
C SER A 315 -22.27 -6.63 -21.17
N TYR A 316 -21.33 -5.74 -20.86
CA TYR A 316 -19.92 -6.05 -20.62
C TYR A 316 -19.75 -7.28 -19.72
N PHE A 317 -20.45 -7.36 -18.58
CA PHE A 317 -20.30 -8.47 -17.63
C PHE A 317 -20.90 -9.78 -18.15
N THR A 318 -21.93 -9.72 -18.98
CA THR A 318 -22.41 -10.89 -19.73
C THR A 318 -21.35 -11.38 -20.72
N SER A 319 -20.61 -10.47 -21.38
CA SER A 319 -19.49 -10.84 -22.24
C SER A 319 -18.33 -11.47 -21.46
N VAL A 320 -18.05 -10.99 -20.24
CA VAL A 320 -17.08 -11.63 -19.33
C VAL A 320 -17.50 -13.08 -19.03
N LEU A 321 -18.78 -13.30 -18.69
CA LEU A 321 -19.32 -14.65 -18.48
C LEU A 321 -19.14 -15.53 -19.73
N ASN A 322 -19.52 -15.04 -20.92
CA ASN A 322 -19.38 -15.79 -22.16
C ASN A 322 -17.93 -16.22 -22.44
N ASN A 323 -16.95 -15.36 -22.12
CA ASN A 323 -15.54 -15.68 -22.28
C ASN A 323 -15.06 -16.74 -21.27
N LEU A 324 -15.63 -16.77 -20.07
CA LEU A 324 -15.33 -17.81 -19.07
C LEU A 324 -15.90 -19.17 -19.47
N LEU A 325 -17.10 -19.21 -20.06
CA LEU A 325 -17.75 -20.45 -20.48
C LEU A 325 -17.04 -21.14 -21.66
N LYS A 326 -16.34 -20.36 -22.50
CA LYS A 326 -15.56 -20.85 -23.65
C LYS A 326 -14.24 -21.56 -23.28
N LYS A 327 -13.70 -21.30 -22.09
CA LYS A 327 -12.43 -21.88 -21.61
C LYS A 327 -12.65 -23.21 -20.93
#